data_AF-A0A7X3Z6B1-F1
#
_entry.id   AF-A0A7X3Z6B1-F1
#
_cell.length_a   1.000
_cell.length_b   1.000
_cell.length_c   1.000
_cell.angle_alpha   90.00
_cell.angle_beta   90.00
_cell.angle_gamma   90.00
#
_symmetry.space_group_name_H-M   'P 1'
#
loop_
_entity.id
_entity.type
_entity.pdbx_description
1 polymer ?
#
loop_
_entity_poly.entity_id
_entity_poly.type
_entity_poly.pdbx_seq_one_letter_code
_entity_poly.pdbx_strand_id
1 'polypeptide(L)'
;MQFRSAHAQHQPEQFDDWNLEGNVMDVNGHLRIACRVNPKHTGATPGIAAVFDLEGDGPGLHLRFDQHYPWPGGQSKFCIVYDELTRLFWMACNIVSSAQPQMLERGPNAERRFLMLYSGMDGLNWLPVGCVAMAPCSSQSFMYPSMVVDGGDLAILSRTCRNSGHYHDADLATFHRVHNFRELAWH
;
A
#
# COMPACT_ATOMS: atom_id res chain seq x y z
N MET A 1 -28.30 0.22 0.62
CA MET A 1 -27.12 0.52 1.44
C MET A 1 -26.67 1.93 1.11
N GLN A 2 -27.02 2.92 1.95
CA GLN A 2 -26.54 4.29 1.77
C GLN A 2 -25.21 4.41 2.52
N PHE A 3 -24.10 4.56 1.80
CA PHE A 3 -22.86 5.01 2.40
C PHE A 3 -23.04 6.47 2.80
N ARG A 4 -23.31 6.74 4.08
CA ARG A 4 -23.17 8.08 4.62
C ARG A 4 -21.69 8.28 4.82
N SER A 5 -21.05 9.02 3.91
CA SER A 5 -19.67 9.44 4.12
C SER A 5 -19.63 10.22 5.44
N ALA A 6 -18.87 9.75 6.43
CA ALA A 6 -18.23 10.72 7.29
C ALA A 6 -17.32 11.51 6.36
N HIS A 7 -17.78 12.69 5.98
CA HIS A 7 -16.89 13.78 5.63
C HIS A 7 -16.08 14.10 6.89
N ALA A 8 -15.15 13.20 7.27
CA ALA A 8 -13.97 13.61 8.01
C ALA A 8 -13.31 14.62 7.08
N GLN A 9 -13.48 15.89 7.44
CA GLN A 9 -13.35 17.08 6.60
C GLN A 9 -12.25 16.88 5.57
N HIS A 10 -12.59 16.93 4.28
CA HIS A 10 -11.59 16.99 3.22
C HIS A 10 -10.58 18.07 3.64
N GLN A 11 -9.28 17.72 3.71
CA GLN A 11 -8.23 18.61 4.19
C GLN A 11 -7.41 19.11 2.98
N PRO A 12 -8.00 19.90 2.06
CA PRO A 12 -7.35 20.28 0.81
C PRO A 12 -6.13 21.18 1.05
N GLU A 13 -6.02 21.80 2.22
CA GLU A 13 -4.84 22.57 2.61
C GLU A 13 -3.68 21.66 3.02
N GLN A 14 -3.94 20.40 3.39
CA GLN A 14 -2.91 19.47 3.85
C GLN A 14 -2.55 18.40 2.82
N PHE A 15 -3.45 18.05 1.88
CA PHE A 15 -3.27 16.95 0.93
C PHE A 15 -3.69 17.32 -0.50
N ASP A 16 -2.92 16.85 -1.49
CA ASP A 16 -3.17 16.93 -2.94
C ASP A 16 -4.26 15.97 -3.35
N ASP A 17 -4.16 14.73 -2.86
CA ASP A 17 -5.12 13.66 -3.05
C ASP A 17 -5.41 13.00 -1.70
N TRP A 18 -6.69 12.69 -1.48
CA TRP A 18 -7.20 12.18 -0.21
C TRP A 18 -8.01 10.90 -0.42
N ASN A 19 -7.77 9.88 0.42
CA ASN A 19 -8.50 8.61 0.44
C ASN A 19 -8.53 7.84 -0.88
N LEU A 20 -7.36 7.57 -1.46
CA LEU A 20 -7.26 6.77 -2.68
C LEU A 20 -6.96 5.29 -2.38
N GLU A 21 -7.48 4.40 -3.23
CA GLU A 21 -7.02 3.00 -3.36
C GLU A 21 -7.10 2.20 -2.04
N GLY A 22 -8.20 2.37 -1.30
CA GLY A 22 -8.41 1.74 0.01
C GLY A 22 -8.34 0.20 -0.02
N ASN A 23 -7.64 -0.38 0.96
CA ASN A 23 -7.64 -1.81 1.24
C ASN A 23 -8.46 -2.07 2.52
N VAL A 24 -9.39 -3.02 2.46
CA VAL A 24 -10.21 -3.44 3.61
C VAL A 24 -9.51 -4.60 4.31
N MET A 25 -9.46 -4.57 5.63
CA MET A 25 -8.94 -5.62 6.51
C MET A 25 -9.99 -5.95 7.56
N ASP A 26 -10.22 -7.25 7.82
CA ASP A 26 -10.97 -7.70 8.98
C ASP A 26 -10.00 -8.05 10.09
N VAL A 27 -9.89 -7.16 11.09
CA VAL A 27 -9.01 -7.34 12.24
C VAL A 27 -9.86 -7.82 13.42
N ASN A 28 -9.95 -9.15 13.59
CA ASN A 28 -10.71 -9.78 14.69
C ASN A 28 -12.20 -9.37 14.75
N GLY A 29 -12.87 -9.29 13.60
CA GLY A 29 -14.27 -8.88 13.49
C GLY A 29 -14.47 -7.36 13.37
N HIS A 30 -13.38 -6.59 13.39
CA HIS A 30 -13.40 -5.14 13.18
C HIS A 30 -12.90 -4.81 11.77
N LEU A 31 -13.79 -4.29 10.93
CA LEU A 31 -13.44 -3.87 9.58
C LEU A 31 -12.69 -2.55 9.61
N ARG A 32 -11.46 -2.56 9.11
CA ARG A 32 -10.58 -1.41 8.98
C ARG A 32 -10.25 -1.16 7.52
N ILE A 33 -10.13 0.10 7.14
CA ILE A 33 -9.73 0.52 5.80
C ILE A 33 -8.48 1.38 5.90
N ALA A 34 -7.45 1.01 5.14
CA ALA A 34 -6.25 1.82 4.95
C ALA A 34 -6.22 2.38 3.53
N CYS A 35 -6.12 3.70 3.39
CA CYS A 35 -6.04 4.40 2.11
C CYS A 35 -4.71 5.16 2.00
N ARG A 36 -4.14 5.21 0.80
CA ARG A 36 -3.00 6.11 0.55
C ARG A 36 -3.46 7.57 0.55
N VAL A 37 -2.56 8.46 0.94
CA VAL A 37 -2.74 9.93 0.91
C VAL A 37 -1.56 10.60 0.22
N ASN A 38 -1.74 11.82 -0.29
CA ASN A 38 -0.67 12.60 -0.91
C ASN A 38 -0.53 13.97 -0.22
N PRO A 39 0.36 14.14 0.78
CA PRO A 39 0.50 15.40 1.53
C PRO A 39 1.09 16.56 0.70
N LYS A 40 0.54 17.78 0.82
CA LYS A 40 0.93 19.01 0.08
C LYS A 40 2.16 19.74 0.63
N HIS A 41 2.24 19.94 1.95
CA HIS A 41 3.14 20.92 2.56
C HIS A 41 4.17 20.33 3.52
N THR A 42 4.14 19.02 3.75
CA THR A 42 5.10 18.37 4.65
C THR A 42 6.45 18.07 4.01
N GLY A 43 6.67 18.47 2.75
CA GLY A 43 7.96 18.31 2.08
C GLY A 43 8.39 16.83 2.00
N ALA A 44 7.67 16.04 1.21
CA ALA A 44 8.12 14.71 0.80
C ALA A 44 8.13 13.57 1.84
N THR A 45 7.37 13.63 2.96
CA THR A 45 7.28 12.49 3.89
C THR A 45 6.52 11.32 3.25
N PRO A 46 7.21 10.23 2.83
CA PRO A 46 6.55 9.07 2.27
C PRO A 46 5.89 8.25 3.37
N GLY A 47 5.13 7.23 2.95
CA GLY A 47 4.73 6.17 3.84
C GLY A 47 3.79 6.62 4.95
N ILE A 48 2.76 7.40 4.59
CA ILE A 48 1.64 7.71 5.48
C ILE A 48 0.37 7.21 4.79
N ALA A 49 -0.51 6.56 5.56
CA ALA A 49 -1.85 6.20 5.13
C ALA A 49 -2.90 6.85 6.06
N ALA A 50 -4.10 7.08 5.53
CA ALA A 50 -5.27 7.37 6.35
C ALA A 50 -5.95 6.05 6.72
N VAL A 51 -6.22 5.87 8.00
CA VAL A 51 -6.88 4.69 8.56
C VAL A 51 -8.29 5.05 8.99
N PHE A 52 -9.22 4.17 8.67
CA PHE A 52 -10.63 4.30 9.00
C PHE A 52 -11.14 3.00 9.61
N ASP A 53 -12.07 3.10 10.55
CA ASP A 53 -12.87 1.96 10.97
C ASP A 53 -14.22 2.00 10.24
N LEU A 54 -14.74 0.85 9.88
CA LEU A 54 -16.03 0.68 9.24
C LEU A 54 -17.00 0.10 10.28
N GLU A 55 -17.86 0.97 10.81
CA GLU A 55 -18.80 0.64 11.88
C GLU A 55 -20.20 0.42 11.31
N GLY A 56 -20.95 -0.54 11.85
CA GLY A 56 -22.31 -0.85 11.42
C GLY A 56 -23.32 -0.68 12.55
N ASP A 57 -24.45 -0.02 12.26
CA ASP A 57 -25.57 0.19 13.20
C ASP A 57 -26.88 -0.43 12.68
N GLY A 58 -26.82 -1.64 12.14
CA GLY A 58 -27.97 -2.32 11.53
C GLY A 58 -28.00 -2.13 10.00
N PRO A 59 -28.85 -1.23 9.44
CA PRO A 59 -28.96 -1.07 7.98
C PRO A 59 -27.85 -0.22 7.35
N GLY A 60 -27.00 0.43 8.15
CA GLY A 60 -25.93 1.33 7.70
C GLY A 60 -24.53 0.79 7.96
N LEU A 61 -23.60 1.14 7.06
CA LEU A 61 -22.16 1.11 7.33
C LEU A 61 -21.64 2.55 7.28
N HIS A 62 -20.88 2.93 8.30
CA HIS A 62 -20.31 4.26 8.48
C HIS A 62 -18.80 4.16 8.53
N LEU A 63 -18.14 4.93 7.67
CA LEU A 63 -16.70 5.04 7.69
C LEU A 63 -16.31 6.10 8.73
N ARG A 64 -15.59 5.74 9.80
CA ARG A 64 -15.06 6.68 10.80
C ARG A 64 -13.56 6.83 10.58
N PHE A 65 -13.10 8.06 10.40
CA PHE A 65 -11.66 8.34 10.40
C PHE A 65 -11.08 8.02 11.79
N ASP A 66 -9.97 7.30 11.80
CA ASP A 66 -9.23 6.98 13.00
C ASP A 66 -8.00 7.90 13.11
N GLN A 67 -7.05 7.75 12.18
CA GLN A 67 -5.79 8.47 12.23
C GLN A 67 -5.04 8.48 10.89
N HIS A 68 -4.02 9.33 10.81
CA HIS A 68 -2.89 9.12 9.91
C HIS A 68 -1.88 8.21 10.57
N TYR A 69 -1.35 7.24 9.83
CA TYR A 69 -0.46 6.23 10.39
C TYR A 69 0.78 6.01 9.51
N PRO A 70 1.98 5.78 10.10
CA PRO A 70 3.15 5.33 9.36
C PRO A 70 2.86 4.02 8.63
N TRP A 71 2.95 4.03 7.31
CA TRP A 71 2.46 2.96 6.46
C TRP A 71 3.43 2.69 5.31
N PRO A 72 4.12 1.53 5.27
CA PRO A 72 4.99 1.20 4.15
C PRO A 72 4.25 1.33 2.81
N GLY A 73 4.77 2.19 1.93
CA GLY A 73 4.17 2.44 0.63
C GLY A 73 2.96 3.34 0.57
N GLY A 74 2.56 3.99 1.67
CA GLY A 74 1.44 4.93 1.71
C GLY A 74 1.56 6.16 0.79
N GLN A 75 2.75 6.43 0.26
CA GLN A 75 2.98 7.44 -0.80
C GLN A 75 2.48 6.97 -2.20
N SER A 76 2.15 5.70 -2.32
CA SER A 76 1.78 5.03 -3.56
C SER A 76 0.71 3.95 -3.28
N LYS A 77 0.40 3.13 -4.29
CA LYS A 77 -0.54 2.01 -4.09
C LYS A 77 0.12 0.88 -3.29
N PHE A 78 -0.62 0.32 -2.35
CA PHE A 78 -0.32 -0.95 -1.69
C PHE A 78 -1.49 -1.93 -1.87
N CYS A 79 -1.21 -3.23 -1.74
CA CYS A 79 -2.21 -4.30 -1.79
C CYS A 79 -2.03 -5.22 -0.60
N ILE A 80 -3.11 -5.44 0.15
CA ILE A 80 -3.14 -6.27 1.36
C ILE A 80 -4.03 -7.48 1.10
N VAL A 81 -3.55 -8.66 1.50
CA VAL A 81 -4.37 -9.88 1.58
C VAL A 81 -4.21 -10.51 2.96
N TYR A 82 -5.25 -11.20 3.41
CA TYR A 82 -5.20 -11.97 4.66
C TYR A 82 -4.97 -13.44 4.35
N ASP A 83 -4.06 -14.08 5.08
CA ASP A 83 -3.81 -15.51 5.02
C ASP A 83 -4.47 -16.22 6.20
N GLU A 84 -5.54 -16.96 5.92
CA GLU A 84 -6.32 -17.68 6.93
C GLU A 84 -5.51 -18.72 7.73
N LEU A 85 -4.45 -19.28 7.14
CA LEU A 85 -3.65 -20.33 7.79
C LEU A 85 -2.72 -19.77 8.86
N THR A 86 -1.98 -18.71 8.53
CA THR A 86 -1.06 -18.06 9.49
C THR A 86 -1.75 -16.98 10.32
N ARG A 87 -2.96 -16.55 9.91
CA ARG A 87 -3.66 -15.39 10.47
C ARG A 87 -2.84 -14.09 10.37
N LEU A 88 -2.03 -14.00 9.32
CA LEU A 88 -1.24 -12.82 9.01
C LEU A 88 -1.84 -12.08 7.83
N PHE A 89 -1.74 -10.76 7.86
CA PHE A 89 -1.86 -9.94 6.68
C PHE A 89 -0.53 -9.88 5.94
N TRP A 90 -0.61 -9.87 4.62
CA TRP A 90 0.50 -9.74 3.70
C TRP A 90 0.29 -8.51 2.83
N MET A 91 1.31 -7.66 2.74
CA MET A 91 1.23 -6.41 2.00
C MET A 91 2.35 -6.30 0.96
N ALA A 92 1.96 -6.12 -0.30
CA ALA A 92 2.85 -5.75 -1.39
C ALA A 92 2.76 -4.23 -1.61
N CYS A 93 3.89 -3.54 -1.58
CA CYS A 93 3.92 -2.08 -1.71
C CYS A 93 5.27 -1.57 -2.25
N ASN A 94 5.30 -0.32 -2.70
CA ASN A 94 6.55 0.36 -3.01
C ASN A 94 7.15 1.07 -1.81
N ILE A 95 8.46 1.06 -1.65
CA ILE A 95 9.13 1.89 -0.64
C ILE A 95 9.96 2.98 -1.31
N VAL A 96 10.12 4.11 -0.61
CA VAL A 96 11.06 5.16 -0.98
C VAL A 96 12.38 4.87 -0.30
N SER A 97 13.42 4.66 -1.09
CA SER A 97 14.80 4.60 -0.63
C SER A 97 15.41 6.00 -0.77
N SER A 98 15.91 6.59 0.30
CA SER A 98 16.63 7.88 0.22
C SER A 98 17.93 7.83 -0.60
N ALA A 99 18.20 6.74 -1.32
CA ALA A 99 19.43 6.46 -2.06
C ALA A 99 19.62 7.35 -3.32
N GLN A 100 18.60 8.07 -3.77
CA GLN A 100 18.72 9.00 -4.91
C GLN A 100 18.12 10.38 -4.57
N PRO A 101 18.94 11.32 -4.06
CA PRO A 101 18.48 12.65 -3.64
C PRO A 101 17.71 13.41 -4.74
N GLN A 102 18.10 13.26 -6.00
CA GLN A 102 17.43 13.87 -7.17
C GLN A 102 15.97 13.40 -7.34
N MET A 103 15.62 12.21 -6.83
CA MET A 103 14.25 11.72 -6.85
C MET A 103 13.42 12.27 -5.70
N LEU A 104 14.05 12.59 -4.56
CA LEU A 104 13.39 13.32 -3.47
C LEU A 104 12.99 14.73 -3.93
N GLU A 105 13.77 15.35 -4.82
CA GLU A 105 13.42 16.64 -5.45
C GLU A 105 12.14 16.56 -6.32
N ARG A 106 11.84 15.39 -6.90
CA ARG A 106 10.59 15.13 -7.65
C ARG A 106 9.43 14.68 -6.75
N GLY A 107 9.68 14.56 -5.45
CA GLY A 107 8.74 14.06 -4.45
C GLY A 107 8.82 12.53 -4.25
N PRO A 108 8.38 12.04 -3.08
CA PRO A 108 8.55 10.66 -2.66
C PRO A 108 7.80 9.67 -3.54
N ASN A 109 6.67 10.11 -4.11
CA ASN A 109 5.82 9.31 -5.00
C ASN A 109 6.52 8.92 -6.30
N ALA A 110 7.63 9.60 -6.63
CA ALA A 110 8.41 9.35 -7.83
C ALA A 110 9.27 8.08 -7.72
N GLU A 111 9.61 7.64 -6.51
CA GLU A 111 10.37 6.40 -6.35
C GLU A 111 9.46 5.17 -6.23
N ARG A 112 9.54 4.31 -7.25
CA ARG A 112 8.72 3.10 -7.39
C ARG A 112 9.55 1.89 -7.82
N ARG A 113 10.86 1.94 -7.57
CA ARG A 113 11.82 0.91 -8.02
C ARG A 113 11.72 -0.38 -7.22
N PHE A 114 11.40 -0.27 -5.94
CA PHE A 114 11.40 -1.39 -5.01
C PHE A 114 9.96 -1.84 -4.79
N LEU A 115 9.61 -3.03 -5.27
CA LEU A 115 8.40 -3.74 -4.86
C LEU A 115 8.78 -4.64 -3.69
N MET A 116 8.23 -4.34 -2.53
CA MET A 116 8.55 -4.99 -1.26
C MET A 116 7.35 -5.77 -0.74
N LEU A 117 7.66 -6.79 0.06
CA LEU A 117 6.68 -7.59 0.79
C LEU A 117 6.84 -7.32 2.29
N TYR A 118 5.71 -7.12 2.95
CA TYR A 118 5.57 -6.95 4.39
C TYR A 118 4.53 -7.94 4.93
N SER A 119 4.61 -8.26 6.22
CA SER A 119 3.60 -9.02 6.94
C SER A 119 3.25 -8.38 8.28
N GLY A 120 2.04 -8.59 8.77
CA GLY A 120 1.58 -8.05 10.06
C GLY A 120 0.41 -8.83 10.63
N MET A 121 0.17 -8.72 11.94
CA MET A 121 -0.92 -9.44 12.63
C MET A 121 -2.18 -8.60 12.87
N ASP A 122 -2.03 -7.28 12.99
CA ASP A 122 -3.08 -6.39 13.54
C ASP A 122 -3.56 -5.33 12.53
N GLY A 123 -3.10 -5.42 11.28
CA GLY A 123 -3.44 -4.47 10.22
C GLY A 123 -2.85 -3.07 10.41
N LEU A 124 -1.90 -2.87 11.34
CA LEU A 124 -1.19 -1.60 11.55
C LEU A 124 0.33 -1.79 11.59
N ASN A 125 0.81 -2.79 12.32
CA ASN A 125 2.23 -3.06 12.51
C ASN A 125 2.75 -3.99 11.42
N TRP A 126 3.50 -3.41 10.48
CA TRP A 126 4.05 -4.11 9.32
C TRP A 126 5.55 -4.38 9.47
N LEU A 127 5.93 -5.66 9.45
CA LEU A 127 7.31 -6.12 9.46
C LEU A 127 7.80 -6.36 8.02
N PRO A 128 9.01 -5.90 7.65
CA PRO A 128 9.57 -6.18 6.34
C PRO A 128 9.90 -7.67 6.20
N VAL A 129 9.46 -8.26 5.09
CA VAL A 129 9.71 -9.67 4.76
C VAL A 129 10.79 -9.80 3.69
N GLY A 130 10.69 -9.05 2.60
CA GLY A 130 11.65 -9.17 1.51
C GLY A 130 11.39 -8.26 0.31
N CYS A 131 12.34 -8.25 -0.63
CA CYS A 131 12.21 -7.55 -1.90
C CYS A 131 11.68 -8.52 -2.96
N VAL A 132 10.52 -8.22 -3.54
CA VAL A 132 9.90 -9.01 -4.62
C VAL A 132 10.58 -8.70 -5.94
N ALA A 133 10.77 -7.40 -6.24
CA ALA A 133 11.42 -6.94 -7.45
C ALA A 133 12.09 -5.58 -7.23
N MET A 134 13.18 -5.35 -7.95
CA MET A 134 13.96 -4.12 -7.87
C MET A 134 14.39 -3.65 -9.26
N ALA A 135 14.08 -2.40 -9.58
CA ALA A 135 14.52 -1.77 -10.82
C ALA A 135 15.90 -1.10 -10.65
N PRO A 136 16.80 -1.20 -11.64
CA PRO A 136 18.14 -0.62 -11.57
C PRO A 136 18.14 0.92 -11.58
N CYS A 137 17.20 1.56 -12.26
CA CYS A 137 17.15 3.01 -12.41
C CYS A 137 15.79 3.60 -12.04
N SER A 138 15.77 4.90 -11.73
CA SER A 138 14.61 5.60 -11.18
C SER A 138 13.55 5.99 -12.18
N SER A 139 13.83 5.90 -13.48
CA SER A 139 12.83 5.98 -14.54
C SER A 139 12.02 4.70 -14.68
N GLN A 140 12.47 3.58 -14.10
CA GLN A 140 11.78 2.29 -14.11
C GLN A 140 11.00 2.08 -12.82
N SER A 141 9.96 1.26 -12.89
CA SER A 141 9.08 1.04 -11.74
C SER A 141 8.35 -0.30 -11.78
N PHE A 142 8.01 -0.79 -10.59
CA PHE A 142 6.97 -1.79 -10.35
C PHE A 142 5.91 -1.11 -9.52
N MET A 143 4.75 -0.82 -10.06
CA MET A 143 3.73 -0.01 -9.40
C MET A 143 2.38 -0.71 -9.38
N TYR A 144 1.51 -0.25 -8.49
CA TYR A 144 0.11 -0.70 -8.41
C TYR A 144 -0.01 -2.22 -8.26
N PRO A 145 0.67 -2.82 -7.26
CA PRO A 145 0.60 -4.25 -7.07
C PRO A 145 -0.85 -4.69 -6.83
N SER A 146 -1.16 -5.89 -7.29
CA SER A 146 -2.33 -6.68 -6.91
C SER A 146 -1.83 -8.08 -6.58
N MET A 147 -2.27 -8.60 -5.44
CA MET A 147 -1.73 -9.82 -4.85
C MET A 147 -2.86 -10.76 -4.44
N VAL A 148 -2.64 -12.06 -4.56
CA VAL A 148 -3.51 -13.11 -4.04
C VAL A 148 -2.67 -14.24 -3.44
N VAL A 149 -3.26 -14.96 -2.48
CA VAL A 149 -2.73 -16.24 -2.00
C VAL A 149 -3.09 -17.33 -3.00
N ASP A 150 -2.08 -18.04 -3.50
CA ASP A 150 -2.19 -19.12 -4.48
C ASP A 150 -1.57 -20.40 -3.89
N GLY A 151 -2.37 -21.13 -3.10
CA GLY A 151 -1.92 -22.31 -2.37
C GLY A 151 -0.78 -22.00 -1.39
N GLY A 152 0.41 -22.54 -1.67
CA GLY A 152 1.63 -22.32 -0.89
C GLY A 152 2.32 -20.98 -1.15
N ASP A 153 1.90 -20.26 -2.21
CA ASP A 153 2.64 -19.14 -2.77
C ASP A 153 1.81 -17.83 -2.73
N LEU A 154 2.48 -16.70 -2.95
CA LEU A 154 1.82 -15.44 -3.33
C LEU A 154 2.00 -15.21 -4.83
N ALA A 155 0.91 -14.89 -5.52
CA ALA A 155 0.92 -14.43 -6.90
C ALA A 155 0.69 -12.92 -6.94
N ILE A 156 1.60 -12.18 -7.59
CA ILE A 156 1.60 -10.71 -7.61
C ILE A 156 1.65 -10.22 -9.05
N LEU A 157 0.70 -9.39 -9.44
CA LEU A 157 0.71 -8.64 -10.69
C LEU A 157 1.11 -7.19 -10.41
N SER A 158 1.97 -6.61 -11.25
CA SER A 158 2.37 -5.21 -11.15
C SER A 158 2.32 -4.53 -12.52
N ARG A 159 1.84 -3.28 -12.55
CA ARG A 159 2.07 -2.37 -13.68
C ARG A 159 3.54 -1.99 -13.66
N THR A 160 4.24 -2.11 -14.78
CA THR A 160 5.69 -1.96 -14.80
C THR A 160 6.11 -0.98 -15.89
N CYS A 161 7.02 -0.08 -15.53
CA CYS A 161 7.80 0.71 -16.49
C CYS A 161 9.18 0.09 -16.63
N ARG A 162 9.55 -0.34 -17.84
CA ARG A 162 10.91 -0.75 -18.20
C ARG A 162 11.56 0.19 -19.20
N ASN A 163 10.84 0.59 -20.25
CA ASN A 163 11.40 1.33 -21.39
C ASN A 163 10.65 2.64 -21.72
N SER A 164 9.55 2.98 -21.05
CA SER A 164 8.82 4.23 -21.33
C SER A 164 9.61 5.50 -20.96
N GLY A 165 10.65 5.37 -20.13
CA GLY A 165 11.50 6.47 -19.70
C GLY A 165 10.92 7.27 -18.52
N HIS A 166 9.75 6.91 -18.01
CA HIS A 166 9.12 7.60 -16.89
C HIS A 166 8.47 6.62 -15.89
N TYR A 167 8.75 6.80 -14.59
CA TYR A 167 8.35 5.86 -13.53
C TYR A 167 6.84 5.68 -13.37
N HIS A 168 6.04 6.60 -13.91
CA HIS A 168 4.58 6.57 -13.84
C HIS A 168 3.92 5.93 -15.07
N ASP A 169 4.67 5.77 -16.16
CA ASP A 169 4.15 5.38 -17.46
C ASP A 169 4.47 3.91 -17.69
N ALA A 170 3.55 3.03 -17.28
CA ALA A 170 3.72 1.60 -17.42
C ALA A 170 3.63 1.16 -18.90
N ASP A 171 4.63 0.40 -19.36
CA ASP A 171 4.70 -0.22 -20.69
C ASP A 171 4.56 -1.75 -20.64
N LEU A 172 4.50 -2.33 -19.43
CA LEU A 172 4.37 -3.76 -19.18
C LEU A 172 3.38 -4.05 -18.03
N ALA A 173 2.89 -5.29 -18.01
CA ALA A 173 2.35 -5.93 -16.81
C ALA A 173 3.27 -7.11 -16.47
N THR A 174 3.86 -7.09 -15.28
CA THR A 174 4.76 -8.16 -14.82
C THR A 174 4.11 -9.02 -13.76
N PHE A 175 4.39 -10.32 -13.83
CA PHE A 175 3.95 -11.31 -12.87
C PHE A 175 5.13 -11.77 -12.02
N HIS A 176 4.92 -11.83 -10.71
CA HIS A 176 5.90 -12.26 -9.72
C HIS A 176 5.28 -13.33 -8.84
N ARG A 177 6.06 -14.33 -8.44
CA ARG A 177 5.64 -15.37 -7.51
C ARG A 177 6.61 -15.46 -6.34
N VAL A 178 6.07 -15.40 -5.13
CA VAL A 178 6.83 -15.61 -3.89
C VAL A 178 6.49 -17.01 -3.39
N HIS A 179 7.43 -17.93 -3.58
CA HIS A 179 7.21 -19.33 -3.22
C HIS A 179 7.28 -19.53 -1.71
N ASN A 180 6.42 -20.42 -1.18
CA ASN A 180 6.40 -20.79 0.23
C ASN A 180 6.42 -19.57 1.17
N PHE A 181 5.68 -18.52 0.83
CA PHE A 181 5.80 -17.20 1.47
C PHE A 181 5.64 -17.24 2.99
N ARG A 182 4.86 -18.20 3.52
CA ARG A 182 4.64 -18.40 4.95
C ARG A 182 5.91 -18.73 5.73
N GLU A 183 6.89 -19.35 5.09
CA GLU A 183 8.21 -19.62 5.70
C GLU A 183 9.04 -18.34 5.92
N LEU A 184 8.66 -17.23 5.27
CA LEU A 184 9.32 -15.94 5.40
C LEU A 184 8.78 -15.12 6.57
N ALA A 185 7.67 -15.54 7.19
CA ALA A 185 7.10 -14.85 8.34
C ALA A 185 7.93 -15.11 9.61
N TRP A 186 8.12 -14.05 10.39
CA TRP A 186 8.75 -14.13 11.70
C TRP A 186 7.74 -14.76 12.68
N HIS A 187 8.09 -15.91 13.26
CA HIS A 187 7.28 -16.68 14.20
C HIS A 187 8.05 -16.95 15.51
#